data_AF-A0A8G2CID3-F1
#
_entry.id   AF-A0A8G2CID3-F1
#
_cell.length_a   1.000
_cell.length_b   1.000
_cell.length_c   1.000
_cell.angle_alpha   90.00
_cell.angle_beta   90.00
_cell.angle_gamma   90.00
#
_symmetry.space_group_name_H-M   'P 1'
#
loop_
_entity.id
_entity.type
_entity.pdbx_description
1 polymer ?
#
loop_
_entity_poly.entity_id
_entity_poly.type
_entity_poly.pdbx_seq_one_letter_code
_entity_poly.pdbx_strand_id
1 'polypeptide(L)'
;MTDYRRNRVPGGTYFFTVNLHDRRLNLLTENIESLRAAIRKTRARLPFHIDAWVVLPDHTHCLWTLPEGDSNFATRWQIIKAEFSRTIPKSEPRSASRTAKAERGIWQRRFWEHTIRDDTDYAAHMDYIHFNPVKHGHAANPAAWPYSTFHQAVAKGLYPATWHPAANTARPLTRTTHATVTTYHQPVKAPDTPRPETADRCDQHFSE
;
A
#
# COMPACT_ATOMS: atom_id res chain seq x y z
N MET A 1 29.85 3.76 0.63
CA MET A 1 28.88 3.24 1.62
C MET A 1 28.00 4.42 2.01
N THR A 2 26.68 4.34 1.91
CA THR A 2 25.80 5.48 2.26
C THR A 2 25.69 5.60 3.79
N ASP A 3 26.14 6.71 4.37
CA ASP A 3 26.12 7.01 5.82
C ASP A 3 24.73 7.48 6.31
N TYR A 4 23.68 6.88 5.76
CA TYR A 4 22.31 7.22 6.11
C TYR A 4 21.91 6.51 7.40
N ARG A 5 21.54 7.28 8.44
CA ARG A 5 20.99 6.79 9.70
C ARG A 5 19.49 6.99 9.72
N ARG A 6 18.77 5.91 10.03
CA ARG A 6 17.31 5.93 10.15
C ARG A 6 16.89 6.81 11.32
N ASN A 7 16.03 7.79 11.07
CA ASN A 7 15.41 8.55 12.14
C ASN A 7 14.24 7.75 12.73
N ARG A 8 14.26 7.49 14.05
CA ARG A 8 13.24 6.69 14.75
C ARG A 8 12.58 7.52 15.82
N VAL A 9 11.36 7.95 15.53
CA VAL A 9 10.46 8.69 16.41
C VAL A 9 9.26 7.80 16.76
N PRO A 10 9.07 7.45 18.05
CA PRO A 10 7.86 6.75 18.51
C PRO A 10 6.59 7.51 18.12
N GLY A 11 5.58 6.82 17.59
CA GLY A 11 4.35 7.48 17.12
C GLY A 11 4.51 8.30 15.83
N GLY A 12 5.69 8.30 15.22
CA GLY A 12 6.02 9.19 14.10
C GLY A 12 5.24 8.91 12.82
N THR A 13 5.09 9.96 12.01
CA THR A 13 4.61 9.89 10.63
C THR A 13 5.80 9.88 9.67
N TYR A 14 5.76 9.01 8.68
CA TYR A 14 6.89 8.77 7.78
C TYR A 14 6.44 8.64 6.34
N PHE A 15 7.17 9.29 5.44
CA PHE A 15 7.10 9.08 4.00
C PHE A 15 8.12 8.03 3.57
N PHE A 16 7.76 7.18 2.61
CA PHE A 16 8.66 6.17 2.03
C PHE A 16 8.65 6.19 0.51
N THR A 17 9.77 5.76 -0.05
CA THR A 17 9.85 5.28 -1.43
C THR A 17 10.42 3.87 -1.46
N VAL A 18 9.67 2.93 -2.03
CA VAL A 18 10.07 1.53 -2.18
C VAL A 18 10.00 1.11 -3.63
N ASN A 19 11.14 0.66 -4.17
CA ASN A 19 11.27 0.35 -5.58
C ASN A 19 11.50 -1.15 -5.82
N LEU A 20 11.03 -1.63 -6.96
CA LEU A 20 11.54 -2.85 -7.57
C LEU A 20 13.03 -2.69 -7.90
N HIS A 21 13.73 -3.82 -7.98
CA HIS A 21 15.12 -3.85 -8.37
C HIS A 21 15.28 -3.57 -9.86
N ASP A 22 14.48 -4.23 -10.70
CA ASP A 22 14.34 -3.91 -12.11
C ASP A 22 13.15 -2.95 -12.30
N ARG A 23 13.47 -1.71 -12.64
CA ARG A 23 12.51 -0.61 -12.79
C ARG A 23 11.69 -0.68 -14.09
N ARG A 24 12.01 -1.63 -14.98
CA ARG A 24 11.29 -1.85 -16.24
C ARG A 24 10.08 -2.79 -16.08
N LEU A 25 9.95 -3.43 -14.92
CA LEU A 25 8.88 -4.39 -14.65
C LEU A 25 7.65 -3.71 -14.06
N ASN A 26 6.48 -4.30 -14.32
CA ASN A 26 5.19 -3.81 -13.81
C ASN A 26 4.64 -4.67 -12.66
N LEU A 27 5.53 -5.39 -11.96
CA LEU A 27 5.15 -6.44 -11.00
C LEU A 27 4.18 -5.96 -9.93
N LEU A 28 4.28 -4.69 -9.49
CA LEU A 28 3.44 -4.20 -8.39
C LEU A 28 1.97 -4.03 -8.82
N THR A 29 1.73 -3.52 -10.02
CA THR A 29 0.37 -3.32 -10.56
C THR A 29 -0.20 -4.63 -11.10
N GLU A 30 0.61 -5.46 -11.74
CA GLU A 30 0.19 -6.80 -12.21
C GLU A 30 -0.20 -7.72 -11.04
N ASN A 31 0.40 -7.51 -9.86
CA ASN A 31 0.16 -8.31 -8.66
C ASN A 31 -0.41 -7.46 -7.52
N ILE A 32 -1.27 -6.48 -7.85
CA ILE A 32 -1.79 -5.51 -6.88
C ILE A 32 -2.49 -6.17 -5.69
N GLU A 33 -3.26 -7.25 -5.92
CA GLU A 33 -3.96 -7.94 -4.84
C GLU A 33 -3.01 -8.67 -3.90
N SER A 34 -1.92 -9.26 -4.43
CA SER A 34 -0.86 -9.84 -3.61
C SER A 34 -0.18 -8.78 -2.74
N LEU A 35 0.08 -7.59 -3.28
CA LEU A 35 0.65 -6.47 -2.50
C LEU A 35 -0.33 -5.98 -1.42
N ARG A 36 -1.61 -5.79 -1.78
CA ARG A 36 -2.65 -5.40 -0.82
C ARG A 36 -2.82 -6.43 0.29
N ALA A 37 -2.79 -7.72 -0.03
CA ALA A 37 -2.83 -8.80 0.96
C ALA A 37 -1.62 -8.77 1.90
N ALA A 38 -0.41 -8.57 1.37
CA ALA A 38 0.81 -8.41 2.18
C ALA A 38 0.72 -7.22 3.15
N ILE A 39 0.20 -6.08 2.68
CA ILE A 39 -0.03 -4.88 3.52
C ILE A 39 -1.06 -5.18 4.61
N ARG A 40 -2.23 -5.75 4.25
CA ARG A 40 -3.29 -6.10 5.21
C ARG A 40 -2.79 -7.05 6.29
N LYS A 41 -2.08 -8.12 5.91
CA LYS A 41 -1.48 -9.09 6.83
C LYS A 41 -0.45 -8.46 7.77
N THR A 42 0.36 -7.54 7.25
CA THR A 42 1.34 -6.81 8.07
C THR A 42 0.62 -5.91 9.06
N ARG A 43 -0.38 -5.14 8.61
CA ARG A 43 -1.14 -4.22 9.46
C ARG A 43 -1.93 -4.93 10.56
N ALA A 44 -2.40 -6.15 10.31
CA ALA A 44 -3.04 -6.99 11.32
C ALA A 44 -2.07 -7.45 12.43
N ARG A 45 -0.77 -7.62 12.12
CA ARG A 45 0.26 -8.08 13.07
C ARG A 45 0.99 -6.93 13.77
N LEU A 46 1.27 -5.86 13.02
CA LEU A 46 2.00 -4.68 13.46
C LEU A 46 1.21 -3.46 12.98
N PRO A 47 0.24 -2.97 13.77
CA PRO A 47 -0.67 -1.90 13.36
C PRO A 47 0.05 -0.61 12.94
N PHE A 48 -0.50 0.08 11.96
CA PHE A 48 -0.09 1.44 11.55
C PHE A 48 -1.26 2.07 10.79
N HIS A 49 -1.36 3.40 10.84
CA HIS A 49 -2.35 4.15 10.08
C HIS A 49 -1.80 4.48 8.68
N ILE A 50 -2.57 4.23 7.62
CA ILE A 50 -2.17 4.64 6.26
C ILE A 50 -2.80 5.99 5.98
N ASP A 51 -1.99 7.03 5.97
CA ASP A 51 -2.39 8.39 5.63
C ASP A 51 -2.56 8.53 4.10
N ALA A 52 -1.55 8.07 3.34
CA ALA A 52 -1.65 7.97 1.89
C ALA A 52 -0.79 6.83 1.31
N TRP A 53 -1.19 6.31 0.16
CA TRP A 53 -0.43 5.30 -0.58
C TRP A 53 -0.70 5.44 -2.07
N VAL A 54 0.34 5.34 -2.90
CA VAL A 54 0.25 5.14 -4.35
C VAL A 54 1.14 3.98 -4.78
N VAL A 55 0.60 3.08 -5.59
CA VAL A 55 1.35 1.99 -6.22
C VAL A 55 1.46 2.30 -7.70
N LEU A 56 2.70 2.45 -8.17
CA LEU A 56 3.07 2.54 -9.58
C LEU A 56 3.57 1.16 -10.03
N PRO A 57 3.76 0.92 -11.34
CA PRO A 57 4.13 -0.41 -11.84
C PRO A 57 5.40 -0.99 -11.18
N ASP A 58 6.38 -0.15 -10.94
CA ASP A 58 7.74 -0.52 -10.51
C ASP A 58 8.14 0.04 -9.14
N HIS A 59 7.32 0.89 -8.52
CA HIS A 59 7.60 1.46 -7.21
C HIS A 59 6.34 1.94 -6.50
N THR A 60 6.51 2.31 -5.23
CA THR A 60 5.43 2.87 -4.43
C THR A 60 5.92 3.99 -3.53
N HIS A 61 5.06 4.99 -3.36
CA HIS A 61 5.19 6.00 -2.33
C HIS A 61 4.07 5.84 -1.31
N CYS A 62 4.38 5.99 -0.03
CA CYS A 62 3.36 5.99 0.99
C CYS A 62 3.74 6.86 2.19
N LEU A 63 2.71 7.27 2.89
CA LEU A 63 2.73 8.04 4.13
C LEU A 63 1.94 7.24 5.15
N TRP A 64 2.59 6.89 6.26
CA TRP A 64 1.91 6.20 7.34
C TRP A 64 2.34 6.73 8.71
N THR A 65 1.48 6.53 9.70
CA THR A 65 1.71 6.93 11.08
C THR A 65 1.74 5.69 11.97
N LEU A 66 2.82 5.53 12.73
CA LEU A 66 3.00 4.40 13.65
C LEU A 66 2.28 4.63 14.97
N PRO A 67 1.83 3.60 15.71
CA PRO A 67 1.24 3.75 17.04
C PRO A 67 2.17 4.47 18.03
N GLU A 68 1.58 5.06 19.06
CA GLU A 68 2.35 5.64 20.17
C GLU A 68 3.32 4.61 20.77
N GLY A 69 4.53 5.06 21.12
CA GLY A 69 5.60 4.19 21.60
C GLY A 69 6.29 3.33 20.53
N ASP A 70 5.76 3.25 19.30
CA ASP A 70 6.31 2.42 18.23
C ASP A 70 7.07 3.25 17.18
N SER A 71 8.30 2.83 16.85
CA SER A 71 9.15 3.40 15.80
C SER A 71 9.61 2.38 14.75
N ASN A 72 9.03 1.17 14.76
CA ASN A 72 9.48 0.01 14.00
C ASN A 72 8.83 -0.10 12.62
N PHE A 73 8.99 0.92 11.78
CA PHE A 73 8.62 0.84 10.36
C PHE A 73 9.49 -0.18 9.60
N ALA A 74 10.71 -0.44 10.06
CA ALA A 74 11.66 -1.33 9.41
C ALA A 74 11.15 -2.78 9.33
N THR A 75 10.65 -3.34 10.44
CA THR A 75 10.08 -4.69 10.45
C THR A 75 8.81 -4.77 9.61
N ARG A 76 7.95 -3.74 9.62
CA ARG A 76 6.75 -3.68 8.77
C ARG A 76 7.12 -3.79 7.29
N TRP A 77 8.10 -3.01 6.82
CA TRP A 77 8.58 -3.11 5.45
C TRP A 77 9.23 -4.46 5.11
N GLN A 78 9.99 -5.04 6.04
CA GLN A 78 10.57 -6.37 5.85
C GLN A 78 9.48 -7.42 5.62
N ILE A 79 8.42 -7.40 6.42
CA ILE A 79 7.29 -8.34 6.30
C ILE A 79 6.55 -8.10 4.99
N ILE A 80 6.18 -6.86 4.66
CA ILE A 80 5.47 -6.54 3.40
C ILE A 80 6.24 -7.06 2.19
N LYS A 81 7.55 -6.75 2.12
CA LYS A 81 8.40 -7.17 1.00
C LYS A 81 8.53 -8.69 0.95
N ALA A 82 8.65 -9.35 2.09
CA ALA A 82 8.76 -10.81 2.17
C ALA A 82 7.45 -11.51 1.75
N GLU A 83 6.30 -11.08 2.29
CA GLU A 83 4.98 -11.62 1.97
C GLU A 83 4.68 -11.45 0.48
N PHE A 84 4.87 -10.25 -0.09
CA PHE A 84 4.71 -10.04 -1.53
C PHE A 84 5.63 -10.95 -2.33
N SER A 85 6.92 -11.00 -1.99
CA SER A 85 7.88 -11.80 -2.75
C SER A 85 7.54 -13.29 -2.76
N ARG A 86 6.92 -13.84 -1.70
CA ARG A 86 6.50 -15.25 -1.67
C ARG A 86 5.43 -15.60 -2.70
N THR A 87 4.62 -14.63 -3.11
CA THR A 87 3.57 -14.81 -4.11
C THR A 87 4.10 -14.81 -5.55
N ILE A 88 5.31 -14.28 -5.77
CA ILE A 88 5.89 -14.14 -7.11
C ILE A 88 6.74 -15.38 -7.45
N PRO A 89 6.54 -16.01 -8.62
CA PRO A 89 7.39 -17.10 -9.11
C PRO A 89 8.87 -16.73 -9.07
N LYS A 90 9.74 -17.71 -8.78
CA LYS A 90 11.20 -17.52 -8.66
C LYS A 90 11.88 -17.52 -10.04
N SER A 91 11.50 -16.58 -10.91
CA SER A 91 12.08 -16.43 -12.25
C SER A 91 13.08 -15.28 -12.35
N GLU A 92 13.24 -14.48 -11.30
CA GLU A 92 14.07 -13.30 -11.36
C GLU A 92 15.58 -13.61 -11.28
N PRO A 93 16.44 -12.88 -12.03
CA PRO A 93 17.87 -13.03 -11.91
C PRO A 93 18.36 -12.61 -10.52
N ARG A 94 19.35 -13.34 -9.99
CA ARG A 94 19.95 -13.07 -8.68
C ARG A 94 21.48 -13.03 -8.78
N SER A 95 22.08 -11.98 -8.22
CA SER A 95 23.53 -11.94 -8.07
C SER A 95 24.02 -12.98 -7.06
N ALA A 96 25.30 -13.37 -7.14
CA ALA A 96 25.91 -14.32 -6.20
C ALA A 96 25.66 -13.92 -4.73
N SER A 97 25.77 -12.62 -4.42
CA SER A 97 25.46 -12.08 -3.09
C SER A 97 24.00 -12.31 -2.66
N ARG A 98 23.01 -12.15 -3.55
CA ARG A 98 21.60 -12.42 -3.23
C ARG A 98 21.37 -13.91 -3.02
N THR A 99 21.94 -14.74 -3.88
CA THR A 99 21.85 -16.20 -3.77
C THR A 99 22.42 -16.70 -2.43
N ALA A 100 23.61 -16.24 -2.04
CA ALA A 100 24.25 -16.60 -0.79
C ALA A 100 23.43 -16.21 0.47
N LYS A 101 22.65 -15.14 0.38
CA LYS A 101 21.77 -14.65 1.47
C LYS A 101 20.33 -15.13 1.35
N ALA A 102 20.04 -16.02 0.40
CA ALA A 102 18.68 -16.44 0.06
C ALA A 102 17.71 -15.27 -0.23
N GLU A 103 18.24 -14.13 -0.70
CA GLU A 103 17.46 -12.94 -1.07
C GLU A 103 16.80 -13.14 -2.43
N ARG A 104 15.56 -12.66 -2.57
CA ARG A 104 14.87 -12.53 -3.86
C ARG A 104 15.45 -11.38 -4.67
N GLY A 105 15.40 -11.45 -5.99
CA GLY A 105 15.85 -10.39 -6.90
C GLY A 105 14.80 -9.30 -7.19
N ILE A 106 13.65 -9.33 -6.51
CA ILE A 106 12.48 -8.49 -6.81
C ILE A 106 12.67 -7.03 -6.37
N TRP A 107 13.08 -6.82 -5.12
CA TRP A 107 13.12 -5.48 -4.53
C TRP A 107 14.51 -4.86 -4.59
N GLN A 108 14.58 -3.54 -4.78
CA GLN A 108 15.77 -2.78 -4.43
C GLN A 108 16.08 -3.00 -2.94
N ARG A 109 17.37 -3.13 -2.61
CA ARG A 109 17.79 -3.25 -1.20
C ARG A 109 17.52 -1.93 -0.49
N ARG A 110 17.12 -2.02 0.78
CA ARG A 110 16.65 -0.88 1.60
C ARG A 110 15.43 -0.19 0.95
N PHE A 111 15.12 1.00 1.42
CA PHE A 111 14.08 1.91 0.94
C PHE A 111 14.50 3.31 1.37
N TRP A 112 13.90 4.33 0.77
CA TRP A 112 14.04 5.71 1.25
C TRP A 112 12.98 5.97 2.32
N GLU A 113 13.34 6.69 3.38
CA GLU A 113 12.38 7.24 4.32
C GLU A 113 12.66 8.70 4.69
N HIS A 114 11.60 9.42 5.01
CA HIS A 114 11.63 10.79 5.53
C HIS A 114 10.64 10.90 6.70
N THR A 115 11.09 11.43 7.84
CA THR A 115 10.22 11.69 8.99
C THR A 115 9.52 13.04 8.80
N ILE A 116 8.20 13.02 8.82
CA ILE A 116 7.38 14.23 8.65
C ILE A 116 7.53 15.12 9.88
N ARG A 117 7.81 16.41 9.64
CA ARG A 117 8.14 17.37 10.70
C ARG A 117 6.93 18.14 11.21
N ASP A 118 6.05 18.54 10.32
CA ASP A 118 4.89 19.39 10.61
C ASP A 118 3.76 19.15 9.59
N ASP A 119 2.66 19.89 9.72
CA ASP A 119 1.49 19.75 8.84
C ASP A 119 1.74 20.24 7.41
N THR A 120 2.68 21.17 7.20
CA THR A 120 3.05 21.65 5.86
C THR A 120 3.81 20.55 5.11
N ASP A 121 4.79 19.93 5.79
CA ASP A 121 5.54 18.78 5.29
C ASP A 121 4.61 17.58 5.01
N TYR A 122 3.63 17.35 5.89
CA TYR A 122 2.60 16.33 5.71
C TYR A 122 1.77 16.58 4.44
N ALA A 123 1.21 17.79 4.29
CA ALA A 123 0.38 18.15 3.15
C ALA A 123 1.15 18.04 1.82
N ALA A 124 2.41 18.50 1.79
CA ALA A 124 3.27 18.38 0.62
C ALA A 124 3.51 16.91 0.21
N HIS A 125 3.69 16.01 1.17
CA HIS A 125 3.88 14.59 0.88
C HIS A 125 2.57 13.87 0.51
N MET A 126 1.44 14.25 1.09
CA MET A 126 0.11 13.79 0.65
C MET A 126 -0.11 14.13 -0.83
N ASP A 127 0.12 15.39 -1.21
CA ASP A 127 0.00 15.87 -2.59
C ASP A 127 0.96 15.10 -3.52
N TYR A 128 2.23 14.98 -3.11
CA TYR A 128 3.26 14.29 -3.89
C TYR A 128 2.86 12.85 -4.19
N ILE A 129 2.32 12.13 -3.20
CA ILE A 129 1.87 10.74 -3.34
C ILE A 129 0.71 10.66 -4.33
N HIS A 130 -0.33 11.47 -4.16
CA HIS A 130 -1.53 11.37 -5.00
C HIS A 130 -1.31 11.90 -6.43
N PHE A 131 -0.40 12.85 -6.62
CA PHE A 131 -0.04 13.36 -7.94
C PHE A 131 0.95 12.47 -8.70
N ASN A 132 1.63 11.54 -8.01
CA ASN A 132 2.71 10.76 -8.59
C ASN A 132 2.35 10.00 -9.89
N PRO A 133 1.15 9.41 -10.04
CA PRO A 133 0.75 8.76 -11.30
C PRO A 133 0.74 9.72 -12.49
N VAL A 134 0.35 10.97 -12.28
CA VAL A 134 0.36 12.01 -13.31
C VAL A 134 1.78 12.43 -13.65
N LYS A 135 2.61 12.67 -12.62
CA LYS A 135 4.03 12.99 -12.76
C LYS A 135 4.78 11.94 -13.60
N HIS A 136 4.41 10.66 -13.47
CA HIS A 136 5.02 9.55 -14.20
C HIS A 136 4.29 9.19 -15.50
N GLY A 137 3.29 9.96 -15.92
CA GLY A 137 2.59 9.79 -17.20
C GLY A 137 1.65 8.58 -17.25
N HIS A 138 1.28 8.01 -16.09
CA HIS A 138 0.38 6.86 -16.02
C HIS A 138 -1.10 7.24 -15.99
N ALA A 139 -1.43 8.49 -15.68
CA ALA A 139 -2.80 8.99 -15.63
C ALA A 139 -2.85 10.48 -15.99
N ALA A 140 -3.96 10.94 -16.59
CA ALA A 140 -4.17 12.35 -16.91
C ALA A 140 -4.45 13.22 -15.67
N ASN A 141 -4.96 12.62 -14.59
CA ASN A 141 -5.24 13.25 -13.31
C ASN A 141 -5.20 12.19 -12.19
N PRO A 142 -5.13 12.60 -10.90
CA PRO A 142 -5.07 11.67 -9.78
C PRO A 142 -6.28 10.73 -9.66
N ALA A 143 -7.48 11.19 -10.01
CA ALA A 143 -8.71 10.39 -9.96
C ALA A 143 -8.70 9.21 -10.94
N ALA A 144 -7.98 9.34 -12.06
CA ALA A 144 -7.88 8.32 -13.09
C ALA A 144 -6.94 7.15 -12.72
N TRP A 145 -6.17 7.24 -11.63
CA TRP A 145 -5.26 6.17 -11.22
C TRP A 145 -5.84 5.28 -10.10
N PRO A 146 -6.21 4.01 -10.38
CA PRO A 146 -6.98 3.18 -9.44
C PRO A 146 -6.17 2.65 -8.25
N TYR A 147 -4.84 2.70 -8.33
CA TYR A 147 -3.95 2.10 -7.32
C TYR A 147 -3.39 3.14 -6.36
N SER A 148 -4.26 4.02 -5.86
CA SER A 148 -3.91 5.02 -4.85
C SER A 148 -5.01 5.16 -3.80
N THR A 149 -4.68 5.80 -2.67
CA THR A 149 -5.68 6.19 -1.66
C THR A 149 -6.39 7.51 -2.01
N PHE A 150 -6.16 8.08 -3.21
CA PHE A 150 -6.75 9.37 -3.60
C PHE A 150 -8.27 9.33 -3.55
N HIS A 151 -8.92 8.27 -4.06
CA HIS A 151 -10.39 8.13 -4.01
C HIS A 151 -10.93 8.15 -2.58
N GLN A 152 -10.21 7.50 -1.65
CA GLN A 152 -10.58 7.52 -0.24
C GLN A 152 -10.40 8.92 0.36
N ALA A 153 -9.35 9.64 -0.05
CA ALA A 153 -9.10 11.00 0.41
C ALA A 153 -10.17 11.98 -0.11
N VAL A 154 -10.63 11.81 -1.37
CA VAL A 154 -11.77 12.54 -1.93
C VAL A 154 -13.05 12.23 -1.16
N ALA A 155 -13.34 10.95 -0.89
CA ALA A 155 -14.52 10.55 -0.13
C ALA A 155 -14.54 11.11 1.31
N LYS A 156 -13.36 11.38 1.89
CA LYS A 156 -13.19 12.02 3.20
C LYS A 156 -13.20 13.56 3.15
N GLY A 157 -13.35 14.16 1.97
CA GLY A 157 -13.33 15.61 1.79
C GLY A 157 -11.93 16.24 1.91
N LEU A 158 -10.85 15.46 1.88
CA LEU A 158 -9.48 15.97 1.94
C LEU A 158 -9.01 16.56 0.60
N TYR A 159 -9.58 16.07 -0.50
CA TYR A 159 -9.34 16.57 -1.85
C TYR A 159 -10.67 16.74 -2.61
N PRO A 160 -10.78 17.76 -3.48
CA PRO A 160 -11.77 17.72 -4.54
C PRO A 160 -11.41 16.62 -5.55
N ALA A 161 -12.42 15.99 -6.18
CA ALA A 161 -12.17 14.96 -7.20
C ALA A 161 -11.38 15.47 -8.41
N THR A 162 -11.46 16.78 -8.66
CA THR A 162 -10.76 17.50 -9.73
C THR A 162 -9.42 18.09 -9.28
N TRP A 163 -8.90 17.69 -8.12
CA TRP A 163 -7.67 18.27 -7.58
C TRP A 163 -6.50 18.14 -8.55
N HIS A 164 -5.72 19.22 -8.64
CA HIS A 164 -4.48 19.30 -9.40
C HIS A 164 -3.50 20.26 -8.69
N PRO A 165 -2.17 20.01 -8.67
CA PRO A 165 -1.21 20.86 -7.96
C PRO A 165 -1.19 22.32 -8.45
N ALA A 166 -1.50 22.56 -9.72
CA ALA A 166 -1.58 23.92 -10.28
C ALA A 166 -2.86 24.69 -9.85
N ALA A 167 -3.87 24.00 -9.32
CA ALA A 167 -5.09 24.64 -8.83
C ALA A 167 -4.88 25.08 -7.37
N ASN A 168 -4.96 26.39 -7.10
CA ASN A 168 -4.86 26.93 -5.75
C ASN A 168 -6.14 26.61 -4.95
N THR A 169 -6.24 25.38 -4.46
CA THR A 169 -7.34 24.89 -3.62
C THR A 169 -6.80 24.59 -2.23
N ALA A 170 -7.29 25.31 -1.22
CA ALA A 170 -6.97 25.03 0.17
C ALA A 170 -7.49 23.62 0.55
N ARG A 171 -6.70 22.88 1.34
CA ARG A 171 -7.02 21.50 1.74
C ARG A 171 -6.82 21.36 3.26
N PRO A 172 -7.76 20.72 3.97
CA PRO A 172 -7.64 20.49 5.41
C PRO A 172 -6.73 19.29 5.70
N LEU A 173 -5.49 19.34 5.21
CA LEU A 173 -4.50 18.28 5.43
C LEU A 173 -3.71 18.57 6.71
N THR A 174 -4.08 17.90 7.78
CA THR A 174 -3.36 17.93 9.05
C THR A 174 -2.92 16.53 9.42
N ARG A 175 -1.78 16.40 10.11
CA ARG A 175 -1.30 15.10 10.58
C ARG A 175 -2.34 14.42 11.45
N THR A 176 -2.50 13.12 11.24
CA THR A 176 -3.31 12.28 12.12
C THR A 176 -2.69 12.25 13.52
N THR A 177 -3.38 12.79 14.53
CA THR A 177 -3.03 12.61 15.94
C THR A 177 -3.82 11.42 16.52
N HIS A 178 -3.13 10.58 17.30
CA HIS A 178 -3.58 9.22 17.69
C HIS A 178 -4.82 9.10 18.56
N ALA A 179 -5.59 10.17 18.78
CA ALA A 179 -6.89 10.04 19.43
C ALA A 179 -7.87 9.12 18.64
N THR A 180 -7.57 8.77 17.38
CA THR A 180 -8.48 8.01 16.50
C THR A 180 -7.83 6.89 15.68
N VAL A 181 -6.80 6.20 16.19
CA VAL A 181 -6.55 4.81 15.72
C VAL A 181 -7.52 3.87 16.43
N THR A 182 -8.81 4.17 16.32
CA THR A 182 -9.84 3.15 16.55
C THR A 182 -9.69 2.17 15.39
N THR A 183 -9.39 0.93 15.75
CA THR A 183 -9.34 -0.22 14.86
C THR A 183 -10.66 -0.30 14.07
N TYR A 184 -10.72 0.29 12.87
CA TYR A 184 -11.77 -0.04 11.91
C TYR A 184 -11.49 -1.43 11.37
N HIS A 185 -11.86 -2.44 12.16
CA HIS A 185 -12.09 -3.78 11.68
C HIS A 185 -13.47 -3.76 11.04
N GLN A 186 -13.55 -3.37 9.77
CA GLN A 186 -14.75 -3.70 9.00
C GLN A 186 -14.74 -5.22 8.80
N PRO A 187 -15.77 -5.95 9.28
CA PRO A 187 -15.91 -7.34 8.91
C PRO A 187 -16.13 -7.39 7.40
N VAL A 188 -15.25 -8.13 6.72
CA VAL A 188 -15.49 -8.50 5.33
C VAL A 188 -16.73 -9.40 5.35
N LYS A 189 -17.85 -8.93 4.78
CA LYS A 189 -18.99 -9.81 4.51
C LYS A 189 -18.47 -10.98 3.65
N ALA A 190 -18.56 -12.20 4.17
CA ALA A 190 -18.32 -13.39 3.37
C ALA A 190 -19.26 -13.36 2.16
N PRO A 191 -18.80 -13.76 0.96
CA PRO A 191 -19.73 -13.96 -0.15
C PRO A 191 -20.76 -15.01 0.25
N ASP A 192 -22.03 -14.72 0.03
CA ASP A 192 -23.12 -15.66 0.25
C ASP A 192 -22.90 -16.89 -0.64
N THR A 193 -22.45 -17.98 -0.03
CA THR A 193 -22.45 -19.30 -0.67
C THR A 193 -23.90 -19.76 -0.76
N PRO A 194 -24.49 -19.97 -1.95
CA PRO A 194 -25.81 -20.57 -2.03
C PRO A 194 -25.78 -21.98 -1.43
N ARG A 195 -26.76 -22.29 -0.57
CA ARG A 195 -26.99 -23.63 -0.03
C ARG A 195 -27.22 -24.60 -1.20
N PRO A 196 -26.72 -25.85 -1.13
CA PRO A 196 -27.13 -26.87 -2.07
C PRO A 196 -28.61 -27.19 -1.86
N GLU A 197 -29.39 -27.11 -2.92
CA GLU A 197 -30.76 -27.65 -2.96
C GLU A 197 -30.71 -29.15 -2.63
N THR A 198 -31.53 -29.53 -1.66
CA THR A 198 -31.83 -30.90 -1.31
C THR A 198 -32.41 -31.61 -2.53
N ALA A 199 -31.68 -32.59 -3.06
CA ALA A 199 -32.21 -33.59 -3.96
C ALA A 199 -33.17 -34.50 -3.18
N ASP A 200 -34.46 -34.20 -3.24
CA ASP A 200 -35.51 -35.16 -2.92
C ASP A 200 -35.99 -35.81 -4.21
N ARG A 201 -35.88 -37.14 -4.23
CA ARG A 201 -36.45 -38.03 -5.23
C ARG A 201 -37.96 -37.95 -5.21
N CYS A 202 -38.59 -37.98 -6.38
CA CYS A 202 -39.88 -38.65 -6.53
C CYS A 202 -40.00 -39.27 -7.92
N ASP A 203 -40.20 -40.58 -7.90
CA ASP A 203 -40.48 -41.47 -9.02
C ASP A 203 -41.77 -41.08 -9.76
N GLN A 204 -41.77 -41.11 -11.09
CA GLN A 204 -42.91 -41.53 -11.95
C GLN A 204 -42.33 -42.10 -13.25
N HIS A 205 -42.29 -43.43 -13.41
CA HIS A 205 -43.15 -44.20 -14.31
C HIS A 205 -43.30 -43.62 -15.73
N PHE A 206 -42.76 -44.31 -16.73
CA PHE A 206 -43.48 -44.59 -17.97
C PHE A 206 -42.97 -45.89 -18.61
N SER A 207 -43.91 -46.79 -18.86
CA SER A 207 -43.80 -48.07 -19.54
C SER A 207 -43.79 -47.88 -21.06
N GLU A 208 -42.94 -48.62 -21.77
CA GLU A 208 -43.23 -49.64 -22.81
C GLU A 208 -41.93 -50.04 -23.52
#